data_AF-A0A379SZB8-F1
#
_entry.id   AF-A0A379SZB8-F1
#
_cell.length_a   1.000
_cell.length_b   1.000
_cell.length_c   1.000
_cell.angle_alpha   90.00
_cell.angle_beta   90.00
_cell.angle_gamma   90.00
#
_symmetry.space_group_name_H-M   'P 1'
#
loop_
_entity.id
_entity.type
_entity.pdbx_description
1 polymer ?
#
loop_
_entity_poly.entity_id
_entity_poly.type
_entity_poly.pdbx_seq_one_letter_code
_entity_poly.pdbx_strand_id
1 'polypeptide(L)' 'MKRVLIVNADDFGLSKGQNYGIVEAYRNGVVTSTTALVNGEAIDHAAQLSHGLPAAGGWECILF' A
#
# COMPACT_ATOMS: atom_id res chain seq x y z
N MET A 1 -17.96 14.79 -17.00
CA MET A 1 -17.52 13.48 -16.47
C MET A 1 -16.31 13.67 -15.59
N LYS A 2 -16.25 13.04 -14.41
CA LYS A 2 -15.09 13.08 -13.52
C LYS A 2 -14.07 12.03 -13.99
N ARG A 3 -12.80 12.41 -14.14
CA ARG A 3 -11.71 11.45 -14.41
C ARG A 3 -11.16 10.95 -13.07
N VAL A 4 -10.93 9.65 -12.97
CA VAL A 4 -10.36 8.99 -11.80
C VAL A 4 -8.99 8.44 -12.18
N LEU A 5 -7.99 8.65 -11.32
CA LEU A 5 -6.64 8.12 -11.48
C LEU A 5 -6.34 7.24 -10.26
N ILE A 6 -5.91 6.02 -10.51
CA ILE A 6 -5.40 5.10 -9.48
C ILE A 6 -3.90 4.99 -9.70
N VAL A 7 -3.12 5.26 -8.66
CA VAL A 7 -1.68 5.04 -8.64
C VAL A 7 -1.41 3.86 -7.72
N ASN A 8 -1.16 2.70 -8.32
CA ASN A 8 -0.85 1.48 -7.59
C ASN A 8 0.66 1.36 -7.36
N ALA A 9 1.06 1.08 -6.12
CA ALA A 9 2.41 0.61 -5.83
C ALA A 9 2.43 -0.91 -5.66
N ASP A 10 3.36 -1.57 -6.32
CA ASP A 10 3.53 -3.02 -6.25
C ASP A 10 4.49 -3.43 -5.11
N ASP A 11 4.56 -4.73 -4.83
CA ASP A 11 5.53 -5.36 -3.91
C ASP A 11 5.34 -5.07 -2.41
N PHE A 12 4.14 -4.68 -1.98
CA PHE A 12 3.87 -4.54 -0.55
C PHE A 12 3.93 -5.93 0.12
N GLY A 13 4.76 -6.08 1.14
CA GLY A 13 5.07 -7.38 1.75
C GLY A 13 6.37 -8.03 1.25
N LEU A 14 7.05 -7.48 0.22
CA LEU A 14 8.32 -8.03 -0.25
C LEU A 14 9.46 -7.87 0.78
N SER A 15 9.66 -6.64 1.26
CA SER A 15 10.63 -6.34 2.32
C SER A 15 10.15 -5.15 3.16
N LYS A 16 10.74 -4.96 4.35
CA LYS A 16 10.41 -3.81 5.20
C LYS A 16 10.68 -2.47 4.52
N GLY A 17 11.74 -2.39 3.70
CA GLY A 17 12.10 -1.18 2.96
C GLY A 17 11.02 -0.78 1.94
N GLN A 18 10.56 -1.73 1.13
CA GLN A 18 9.44 -1.51 0.21
C GLN A 18 8.17 -1.10 0.96
N ASN A 19 7.83 -1.80 2.06
CA ASN A 19 6.64 -1.45 2.84
C ASN A 19 6.66 -0.01 3.33
N TYR A 20 7.78 0.46 3.88
CA TYR A 20 7.90 1.83 4.35
C TYR A 20 7.81 2.84 3.20
N GLY A 21 8.49 2.59 2.07
CA GLY A 21 8.43 3.47 0.91
C GLY A 21 7.01 3.62 0.35
N ILE A 22 6.26 2.53 0.26
CA ILE A 22 4.87 2.52 -0.19
C ILE A 22 3.98 3.30 0.79
N VAL A 23 4.14 3.07 2.09
CA VAL A 23 3.40 3.78 3.14
C VAL A 23 3.69 5.27 3.13
N GLU A 24 4.95 5.65 2.95
CA GLU A 24 5.36 7.05 2.84
C GLU A 24 4.77 7.70 1.58
N ALA A 25 4.84 7.02 0.43
CA ALA A 25 4.26 7.52 -0.82
C ALA A 25 2.73 7.69 -0.74
N TYR A 26 2.05 6.80 -0.01
CA TYR A 26 0.62 6.94 0.29
C TYR A 26 0.32 8.12 1.19
N ARG A 27 1.07 8.27 2.30
CA ARG A 27 0.90 9.39 3.24
C ARG A 27 1.14 10.75 2.58
N ASN A 28 2.04 10.79 1.59
CA ASN A 28 2.33 11.98 0.79
C ASN A 28 1.37 12.16 -0.42
N GLY A 29 0.39 11.26 -0.60
CA GLY A 29 -0.70 11.39 -1.57
C GLY A 29 -0.36 11.03 -3.02
N VAL A 30 0.81 10.45 -3.27
CA VAL A 30 1.22 10.02 -4.63
C VAL A 30 0.59 8.67 -4.97
N VAL A 31 0.72 7.71 -4.06
CA VAL A 31 0.14 6.37 -4.19
C VAL A 31 -1.27 6.39 -3.63
N THR A 32 -2.20 5.75 -4.33
CA THR A 32 -3.61 5.64 -3.90
C THR A 32 -4.00 4.20 -3.60
N SER A 33 -3.31 3.20 -4.14
CA SER A 33 -3.55 1.78 -3.86
C SER A 33 -2.25 0.98 -3.81
N THR A 34 -2.31 -0.23 -3.27
CA THR A 34 -1.17 -1.16 -3.34
C THR A 34 -1.64 -2.61 -3.45
N THR A 35 -0.75 -3.49 -3.88
CA THR A 35 -0.97 -4.93 -3.96
C THR A 35 -0.03 -5.66 -3.00
N ALA A 36 -0.60 -6.54 -2.18
CA ALA A 36 0.17 -7.30 -1.20
C ALA A 36 0.67 -8.61 -1.78
N LEU A 37 1.98 -8.87 -1.68
CA LEU A 37 2.61 -10.17 -1.88
C LEU A 37 2.39 -11.00 -0.61
N VAL A 38 1.32 -11.78 -0.57
CA VAL A 38 0.92 -12.54 0.63
C VAL A 38 1.94 -13.60 1.07
N ASN A 39 2.79 -14.05 0.14
CA ASN A 39 3.90 -14.97 0.40
C ASN A 39 5.25 -14.25 0.57
N GLY A 40 5.27 -12.92 0.58
CA GLY A 40 6.47 -12.11 0.73
C GLY A 40 7.06 -12.17 2.15
N GLU A 41 8.38 -12.04 2.26
CA GLU A 41 9.11 -12.18 3.54
C GLU A 41 8.70 -11.15 4.60
N ALA A 42 8.10 -10.03 4.20
CA ALA A 42 7.67 -8.94 5.08
C ALA A 42 6.15 -8.72 5.10
N ILE A 43 5.34 -9.73 4.74
CA ILE A 43 3.88 -9.61 4.71
C ILE A 43 3.28 -9.27 6.08
N ASP A 44 3.77 -9.85 7.17
CA ASP A 44 3.26 -9.56 8.52
C ASP A 44 3.53 -8.09 8.90
N HIS A 45 4.70 -7.58 8.52
CA HIS A 45 5.05 -6.18 8.70
C HIS A 45 4.16 -5.26 7.85
N ALA A 46 3.85 -5.67 6.62
CA ALA A 46 2.93 -4.97 5.73
C ALA A 46 1.52 -4.87 6.35
N ALA A 47 0.97 -5.99 6.80
CA ALA A 47 -0.34 -6.05 7.46
C ALA A 47 -0.41 -5.19 8.73
N GLN A 48 0.65 -5.21 9.56
CA GLN A 48 0.75 -4.34 10.73
C GLN A 48 0.71 -2.85 10.36
N LEU A 49 1.44 -2.43 9.33
CA LEU A 49 1.43 -1.05 8.87
C LEU A 49 0.06 -0.65 8.31
N SER A 50 -0.63 -1.55 7.59
CA SER A 50 -1.95 -1.27 7.00
C SER A 50 -3.01 -0.91 8.04
N HIS A 51 -3.00 -1.51 9.24
CA HIS A 51 -3.96 -1.19 10.29
C HIS A 51 -3.86 0.25 10.81
N GLY A 52 -2.69 0.87 10.69
CA GLY A 52 -2.45 2.24 11.15
C GLY A 52 -2.72 3.32 10.09
N LEU A 53 -3.22 2.94 8.91
CA LEU A 53 -3.44 3.89 7.80
C LEU A 53 -4.89 4.38 7.76
N PRO A 54 -5.13 5.70 7.66
CA PRO A 54 -6.47 6.22 7.58
C PRO A 54 -7.14 5.81 6.25
N ALA A 55 -8.30 5.16 6.32
CA ALA A 55 -9.07 4.79 5.12
C ALA A 55 -9.64 6.00 4.33
N ALA A 56 -9.59 7.20 4.90
CA ALA A 56 -10.27 8.40 4.39
C ALA A 56 -9.75 8.91 3.03
N GLY A 57 -8.62 8.39 2.52
CA GLY A 57 -8.04 8.76 1.23
C GLY A 57 -8.13 7.70 0.13
N GLY A 58 -8.85 6.58 0.35
CA GLY A 58 -8.94 5.50 -0.63
C GLY A 58 -7.78 4.49 -0.58
N TRP A 59 -7.19 4.26 0.61
CA TRP A 59 -6.22 3.18 0.79
C TRP A 59 -6.88 1.82 0.49
N GLU A 60 -6.66 1.33 -0.71
CA GLU A 60 -7.06 -0.01 -1.11
C GLU A 60 -5.81 -0.88 -1.22
N CYS A 61 -5.66 -1.81 -0.27
CA CYS A 61 -4.67 -2.88 -0.35
C CYS A 61 -5.37 -4.11 -0.92
N ILE A 62 -5.10 -4.40 -2.19
CA ILE A 62 -5.67 -5.57 -2.88
C ILE A 62 -4.76 -6.77 -2.62
N LEU A 63 -5.36 -7.87 -2.17
CA LEU A 63 -4.65 -9.11 -1.90
C LEU A 63 -4.55 -9.91 -3.20
N PHE A 64 -3.34 -10.31 -3.60
CA PHE A 64 -3.08 -11.26 -4.68
C PHE A 64 -2.24 -12.43 -4.18
#